data_AF-A0A9E2XP77-F1
#
_entry.id   AF-A0A9E2XP77-F1
#
_cell.length_a   1.000
_cell.length_b   1.000
_cell.length_c   1.000
_cell.angle_alpha   90.00
_cell.angle_beta   90.00
_cell.angle_gamma   90.00
#
_symmetry.space_group_name_H-M   'P 1'
#
loop_
_entity.id
_entity.type
_entity.pdbx_description
1 polymer ?
#
loop_
_entity_poly.entity_id
_entity_poly.type
_entity_poly.pdbx_seq_one_letter_code
_entity_poly.pdbx_strand_id
1 'polypeptide(L)'
;MTTDIQTLLLGKLSLEAIPYHEPILVGTFAAVALGGLALLALLTKYRLWGYLWREWFTSIDHKKIGVMYIVMGIVFLLRGFADAVMMRAQQSMAFGDNMGFLPPHHYDQVFTAHGVIMIFFVAMPLVTGFMNYVVPLQIGARDVAFPFLNNFSFWMTASGGTLVMISLFIGEFAKTGWLAYPPLSGIQFSPDVGVDYYIWSLQIAGVGTLLSGVNLIATIVKMRAPGMTMMKMPVFTWTALCTNVLIVAAFPVLTAVLAMLSMDRYVGTNFFTNDLGGNAMMYVNLIWIWGHPEVYILVLPVFGIFSEVVSTFSGKRLFGYASMVYATVVITILSYLVWLHHFFTMGSGASVNSFFGISTMIISIPTGAKIFNWLFTMYRGRIKFEVPMLWTVGFMVTFVIGGMTGVLLAVPPADFVLHNSLFLIAHFHNVIIGGVLFGYLAGFNYWFPKAFGFKLNEKLGKRAFWFWLVGFYVAFTPLYVLGFMGATRRLNHYDNPAWHPWMIIAWFGAVLVAIGIAHQLAQL
;
A
#
# COMPACT_ATOMS: atom_id res chain seq x y z
N MET A 1 40.13 -25.76 9.93
CA MET A 1 38.67 -25.66 9.73
C MET A 1 37.97 -26.30 10.91
N THR A 2 37.88 -25.58 12.03
CA THR A 2 36.82 -25.83 13.02
C THR A 2 35.70 -24.88 12.62
N THR A 3 34.80 -25.32 11.74
CA THR A 3 33.51 -24.66 11.61
C THR A 3 32.93 -24.66 13.02
N ASP A 4 32.83 -23.47 13.61
CA ASP A 4 32.17 -23.29 14.90
C ASP A 4 30.81 -24.00 14.83
N ILE A 5 30.51 -24.85 15.80
CA ILE A 5 29.25 -25.61 15.86
C ILE A 5 28.06 -24.64 15.72
N GLN A 6 28.24 -23.41 16.23
CA GLN A 6 27.29 -22.32 16.07
C GLN A 6 27.04 -21.95 14.60
N THR A 7 28.08 -21.77 13.79
CA THR A 7 27.93 -21.46 12.36
C THR A 7 27.32 -22.62 11.58
N LEU A 8 27.62 -23.87 11.97
CA LEU A 8 27.04 -25.05 11.34
C LEU A 8 25.54 -25.21 11.64
N LEU A 9 25.10 -24.91 12.87
CA LEU A 9 23.71 -25.09 13.32
C LEU A 9 22.82 -23.87 13.04
N LEU A 10 23.34 -22.66 13.20
CA LEU A 10 22.57 -21.41 13.22
C LEU A 10 22.95 -20.44 12.09
N GLY A 11 24.00 -20.74 11.31
CA GLY A 11 24.48 -19.85 10.25
C GLY A 11 24.95 -18.50 10.80
N LYS A 12 24.43 -17.39 10.25
CA LYS A 12 24.73 -16.02 10.71
C LYS A 12 23.98 -15.63 11.99
N LEU A 13 23.02 -16.44 12.46
CA LEU A 13 22.19 -16.09 13.61
C LEU A 13 22.99 -16.23 14.91
N SER A 14 23.03 -15.15 15.70
CA SER A 14 23.65 -15.10 17.02
C SER A 14 22.77 -14.32 18.00
N LEU A 15 23.09 -14.34 19.28
CA LEU A 15 22.40 -13.52 20.29
C LEU A 15 22.56 -12.01 20.02
N GLU A 16 23.61 -11.60 19.30
CA GLU A 16 23.83 -10.20 18.91
C GLU A 16 22.83 -9.71 17.87
N ALA A 17 22.13 -10.62 17.17
CA ALA A 17 21.07 -10.26 16.25
C ALA A 17 19.82 -9.69 16.96
N ILE A 18 19.72 -9.84 18.27
CA ILE A 18 18.60 -9.27 19.04
C ILE A 18 19.03 -7.90 19.58
N PRO A 19 18.27 -6.82 19.32
CA PRO A 19 18.67 -5.45 19.65
C PRO A 19 18.45 -5.12 21.13
N TYR A 20 19.14 -5.83 22.04
CA TYR A 20 19.01 -5.65 23.50
C TYR A 20 19.43 -4.26 24.01
N HIS A 21 20.24 -3.55 23.24
CA HIS A 21 20.76 -2.23 23.60
C HIS A 21 19.80 -1.09 23.20
N GLU A 22 18.78 -1.37 22.38
CA GLU A 22 17.89 -0.34 21.83
C GLU A 22 16.60 -0.20 22.67
N PRO A 23 16.45 0.87 23.47
CA PRO A 23 15.36 0.97 24.44
C PRO A 23 13.97 0.97 23.79
N ILE A 24 13.85 1.58 22.60
CA ILE A 24 12.59 1.63 21.84
C ILE A 24 12.19 0.22 21.40
N LEU A 25 13.13 -0.56 20.89
CA LEU A 25 12.87 -1.92 20.40
C LEU A 25 12.64 -2.90 21.55
N VAL A 26 13.39 -2.78 22.65
CA VAL A 26 13.17 -3.59 23.86
C VAL A 26 11.80 -3.31 24.47
N GLY A 27 11.40 -2.04 24.59
CA GLY A 27 10.07 -1.66 25.07
C GLY A 27 8.96 -2.18 24.16
N THR A 28 9.16 -2.09 22.83
CA THR A 28 8.23 -2.64 21.83
C THR A 28 8.13 -4.16 21.94
N PHE A 29 9.27 -4.86 22.07
CA PHE A 29 9.31 -6.31 22.22
C PHE A 29 8.58 -6.75 23.48
N ALA A 30 8.81 -6.09 24.62
CA ALA A 30 8.11 -6.39 25.86
C ALA A 30 6.59 -6.21 25.72
N ALA A 31 6.14 -5.11 25.11
CA ALA A 31 4.72 -4.86 24.88
C ALA A 31 4.08 -5.90 23.94
N VAL A 32 4.75 -6.24 22.83
CA VAL A 32 4.28 -7.25 21.87
C VAL A 32 4.28 -8.65 22.49
N ALA A 33 5.31 -9.02 23.24
CA ALA A 33 5.40 -10.30 23.93
C ALA A 33 4.29 -10.44 24.98
N LEU A 34 4.07 -9.41 25.81
CA LEU A 34 2.98 -9.38 26.79
C LEU A 34 1.61 -9.47 26.11
N GLY A 35 1.39 -8.72 25.02
CA GLY A 35 0.16 -8.79 24.24
C GLY A 35 -0.06 -10.16 23.61
N GLY A 36 0.98 -10.77 23.05
CA GLY A 36 0.95 -12.11 22.47
C GLY A 36 0.67 -13.19 23.51
N LEU A 37 1.31 -13.12 24.69
CA LEU A 37 1.05 -14.02 25.81
C LEU A 37 -0.37 -13.86 26.35
N ALA A 38 -0.87 -12.62 26.47
CA ALA A 38 -2.25 -12.36 26.86
C ALA A 38 -3.25 -12.96 25.84
N LEU A 39 -3.00 -12.77 24.55
CA LEU A 39 -3.83 -13.36 23.49
C LEU A 39 -3.79 -14.90 23.57
N LEU A 40 -2.60 -15.51 23.65
CA LEU A 40 -2.42 -16.95 23.80
C LEU A 40 -3.16 -17.51 25.02
N ALA A 41 -3.06 -16.81 26.16
CA ALA A 41 -3.76 -17.18 27.39
C ALA A 41 -5.28 -17.08 27.24
N LEU A 42 -5.80 -16.02 26.59
CA LEU A 42 -7.23 -15.86 26.32
C LEU A 42 -7.75 -16.93 25.36
N LEU A 43 -7.05 -17.20 24.26
CA LEU A 43 -7.42 -18.24 23.30
C LEU A 43 -7.46 -19.63 23.96
N THR A 44 -6.51 -19.91 24.84
CA THR A 44 -6.43 -21.19 25.58
C THR A 44 -7.51 -21.27 26.66
N LYS A 45 -7.70 -20.20 27.45
CA LYS A 45 -8.74 -20.11 28.50
C LYS A 45 -10.14 -20.32 27.94
N TYR A 46 -10.46 -19.69 26.81
CA TYR A 46 -11.75 -19.82 26.14
C TYR A 46 -11.83 -20.99 25.15
N ARG A 47 -10.80 -21.84 25.08
CA ARG A 47 -10.73 -23.04 24.21
C ARG A 47 -11.03 -22.75 22.74
N LEU A 48 -10.58 -21.61 22.24
CA LEU A 48 -10.89 -21.12 20.89
C LEU A 48 -10.04 -21.78 19.79
N TRP A 49 -8.97 -22.51 20.14
CA TRP A 49 -8.07 -23.17 19.17
C TRP A 49 -8.79 -24.08 18.18
N GLY A 50 -9.67 -24.94 18.68
CA GLY A 50 -10.42 -25.87 17.82
C GLY A 50 -11.38 -25.16 16.87
N TYR A 51 -11.95 -24.03 17.30
CA TYR A 51 -12.81 -23.17 16.49
C TYR A 51 -11.99 -22.40 15.44
N LEU A 52 -10.92 -21.71 15.84
CA LEU A 52 -10.07 -20.95 14.92
C LEU A 52 -9.47 -21.83 13.82
N TRP A 53 -9.01 -23.03 14.18
CA TRP A 53 -8.45 -23.97 13.21
C TRP A 53 -9.48 -24.35 12.14
N ARG A 54 -10.64 -24.88 12.57
CA ARG A 54 -11.67 -25.41 11.64
C ARG A 54 -12.42 -24.32 10.89
N GLU A 55 -12.72 -23.20 11.56
CA GLU A 55 -13.61 -22.19 11.03
C GLU A 55 -12.89 -21.04 10.34
N TRP A 56 -11.62 -20.77 10.64
CA TRP A 56 -10.90 -19.61 10.10
C TRP A 56 -9.64 -19.99 9.36
N PHE A 57 -8.67 -20.62 10.04
CA PHE A 57 -7.34 -20.86 9.47
C PHE A 57 -7.36 -21.79 8.26
N THR A 58 -8.14 -22.88 8.32
CA THR A 58 -8.31 -23.81 7.19
C THR A 58 -9.57 -23.53 6.37
N SER A 59 -10.22 -22.38 6.55
CA SER A 59 -11.43 -22.05 5.81
C SER A 59 -11.12 -21.76 4.34
N ILE A 60 -11.95 -22.31 3.46
CA ILE A 60 -11.93 -22.01 2.02
C ILE A 60 -13.01 -20.99 1.61
N ASP A 61 -13.93 -20.61 2.52
CA ASP A 61 -14.96 -19.62 2.26
C ASP A 61 -14.34 -18.24 1.97
N HIS A 62 -14.58 -17.73 0.76
CA HIS A 62 -14.10 -16.42 0.29
C HIS A 62 -14.48 -15.26 1.23
N LYS A 63 -15.58 -15.35 1.97
CA LYS A 63 -16.01 -14.33 2.95
C LYS A 63 -15.06 -14.29 4.14
N LYS A 64 -14.75 -15.45 4.71
CA LYS A 64 -13.86 -15.54 5.88
C LYS A 64 -12.43 -15.15 5.50
N ILE A 65 -11.95 -15.60 4.34
CA ILE A 65 -10.65 -15.18 3.79
C ILE A 65 -10.63 -13.67 3.57
N GLY A 66 -11.68 -13.10 2.97
CA GLY A 66 -11.80 -11.65 2.79
C GLY A 66 -11.75 -10.87 4.12
N VAL A 67 -12.42 -11.36 5.16
CA VAL A 67 -12.35 -10.78 6.51
C VAL A 67 -10.94 -10.88 7.10
N MET A 68 -10.26 -12.03 6.97
CA MET A 68 -8.89 -12.19 7.48
C MET A 68 -7.91 -11.22 6.79
N TYR A 69 -8.04 -11.00 5.48
CA TYR A 69 -7.26 -10.00 4.75
C TYR A 69 -7.50 -8.58 5.28
N ILE A 70 -8.76 -8.21 5.54
CA ILE A 70 -9.09 -6.89 6.08
C ILE A 70 -8.52 -6.73 7.49
N VAL A 71 -8.66 -7.73 8.35
CA VAL A 71 -8.09 -7.73 9.70
C VAL A 71 -6.57 -7.59 9.66
N MET A 72 -5.90 -8.34 8.78
CA MET A 72 -4.46 -8.21 8.55
C MET A 72 -4.11 -6.76 8.17
N GLY A 73 -4.78 -6.17 7.18
CA GLY A 73 -4.50 -4.80 6.77
C GLY A 73 -4.74 -3.76 7.89
N ILE A 74 -5.74 -3.95 8.76
CA ILE A 74 -5.96 -3.08 9.93
C ILE A 74 -4.81 -3.21 10.95
N VAL A 75 -4.35 -4.43 11.24
CA VAL A 75 -3.24 -4.64 12.18
C VAL A 75 -1.95 -4.02 11.66
N PHE A 76 -1.64 -4.23 10.37
CA PHE A 76 -0.47 -3.62 9.73
C PHE A 76 -0.60 -2.10 9.58
N LEU A 77 -1.82 -1.55 9.47
CA LEU A 77 -2.04 -0.10 9.48
C LEU A 77 -1.57 0.52 10.81
N LEU A 78 -1.81 -0.14 11.94
CA LEU A 78 -1.34 0.37 13.24
C LEU A 78 0.19 0.44 13.30
N ARG A 79 0.86 -0.63 12.83
CA ARG A 79 2.32 -0.62 12.74
C ARG A 79 2.80 0.45 11.76
N GLY A 80 2.29 0.47 10.53
CA GLY A 80 2.69 1.44 9.50
C GLY A 80 2.48 2.88 9.96
N PHE A 81 1.40 3.15 10.67
CA PHE A 81 1.13 4.48 11.22
C PHE A 81 2.02 4.83 12.42
N ALA A 82 2.38 3.87 13.28
CA ALA A 82 3.37 4.09 14.34
C ALA A 82 4.70 4.57 13.76
N ASP A 83 5.19 3.93 12.69
CA ASP A 83 6.38 4.38 11.96
C ASP A 83 6.21 5.80 11.39
N ALA A 84 5.04 6.12 10.83
CA ALA A 84 4.76 7.45 10.28
C ALA A 84 4.84 8.53 11.36
N VAL A 85 4.26 8.29 12.54
CA VAL A 85 4.30 9.21 13.68
C VAL A 85 5.73 9.37 14.18
N MET A 86 6.49 8.28 14.30
CA MET A 86 7.90 8.33 14.71
C MET A 86 8.75 9.15 13.72
N MET A 87 8.60 8.93 12.41
CA MET A 87 9.30 9.72 11.40
C MET A 87 8.94 11.21 11.47
N ARG A 88 7.64 11.54 11.60
CA ARG A 88 7.19 12.93 11.70
C ARG A 88 7.67 13.60 12.99
N ALA A 89 7.70 12.86 14.10
CA ALA A 89 8.23 13.35 15.37
C ALA A 89 9.74 13.60 15.29
N GLN A 90 10.49 12.70 14.66
CA GLN A 90 11.91 12.92 14.40
C GLN A 90 12.12 14.20 13.58
N GLN A 91 11.38 14.38 12.48
CA GLN A 91 11.54 15.57 11.63
C GLN A 91 11.05 16.88 12.27
N SER A 92 10.15 16.83 13.25
CA SER A 92 9.75 18.04 13.98
C SER A 92 10.73 18.41 15.10
N MET A 93 11.55 17.46 15.59
CA MET A 93 12.51 17.68 16.68
C MET A 93 13.96 17.86 16.19
N ALA A 94 14.34 17.17 15.12
CA ALA A 94 15.72 17.10 14.63
C ALA A 94 16.07 18.31 13.74
N PHE A 95 16.31 19.44 14.40
CA PHE A 95 16.62 20.73 13.77
C PHE A 95 17.76 21.45 14.51
N GLY A 96 18.71 22.00 13.75
CA GLY A 96 19.88 22.69 14.28
C GLY A 96 20.71 21.76 15.16
N ASP A 97 21.09 22.21 16.36
CA ASP A 97 21.92 21.40 17.27
C ASP A 97 21.20 20.16 17.84
N ASN A 98 19.88 20.04 17.67
CA ASN A 98 19.12 18.89 18.15
C ASN A 98 19.09 17.77 17.09
N MET A 99 19.69 16.61 17.40
CA MET A 99 19.72 15.45 16.52
C MET A 99 18.45 14.59 16.57
N GLY A 100 17.51 14.89 17.46
CA GLY A 100 16.31 14.08 17.69
C GLY A 100 16.60 12.76 18.40
N PHE A 101 15.78 11.75 18.15
CA PHE A 101 15.81 10.45 18.83
C PHE A 101 15.98 9.24 17.90
N LEU A 102 15.88 9.43 16.57
CA LEU A 102 16.14 8.38 15.59
C LEU A 102 17.45 8.65 14.83
N PRO A 103 18.53 7.93 15.18
CA PRO A 103 19.76 7.93 14.38
C PRO A 103 19.48 7.48 12.93
N PRO A 104 20.35 7.83 11.96
CA PRO A 104 20.16 7.49 10.55
C PRO A 104 19.89 5.99 10.33
N HIS A 105 20.67 5.13 11.00
CA HIS A 105 20.52 3.68 10.93
C HIS A 105 19.10 3.18 11.25
N HIS A 106 18.44 3.78 12.24
CA HIS A 106 17.06 3.47 12.59
C HIS A 106 16.05 4.18 11.71
N TYR A 107 16.26 5.46 11.43
CA TYR A 107 15.34 6.25 10.60
C TYR A 107 15.18 5.62 9.21
N ASP A 108 16.27 5.11 8.65
CA ASP A 108 16.31 4.50 7.32
C ASP A 108 15.55 3.17 7.28
N GLN A 109 15.66 2.37 8.33
CA GLN A 109 14.84 1.16 8.48
C GLN A 109 13.36 1.50 8.62
N VAL A 110 13.02 2.47 9.46
CA VAL A 110 11.64 2.87 9.73
C VAL A 110 10.96 3.37 8.47
N PHE A 111 11.57 4.29 7.69
CA PHE A 111 10.90 4.76 6.46
C PHE A 111 10.82 3.67 5.40
N THR A 112 11.80 2.75 5.35
CA THR A 112 11.80 1.64 4.41
C THR A 112 10.68 0.67 4.74
N ALA A 113 10.60 0.24 6.00
CA ALA A 113 9.57 -0.67 6.47
C ALA A 113 8.16 -0.05 6.42
N HIS A 114 8.02 1.24 6.75
CA HIS A 114 6.76 1.98 6.57
C HIS A 114 6.25 1.89 5.14
N GLY A 115 7.09 2.23 4.15
CA GLY A 115 6.69 2.20 2.74
C GLY A 115 6.30 0.80 2.28
N VAL A 116 7.10 -0.22 2.65
CA VAL A 116 6.80 -1.63 2.34
C VAL A 116 5.48 -2.06 2.98
N ILE A 117 5.26 -1.77 4.25
CA ILE A 117 4.07 -2.19 4.97
C ILE A 117 2.81 -1.51 4.45
N MET A 118 2.84 -0.20 4.23
CA MET A 118 1.66 0.53 3.78
C MET A 118 1.19 0.07 2.38
N ILE A 119 2.11 -0.27 1.48
CA ILE A 119 1.77 -0.72 0.13
C ILE A 119 1.40 -2.21 0.12
N PHE A 120 2.31 -3.08 0.59
CA PHE A 120 2.17 -4.53 0.42
C PHE A 120 1.35 -5.22 1.51
N PHE A 121 1.27 -4.66 2.71
CA PHE A 121 0.65 -5.32 3.87
C PHE A 121 -0.52 -4.54 4.47
N VAL A 122 -0.79 -3.32 3.99
CA VAL A 122 -2.01 -2.57 4.26
C VAL A 122 -2.84 -2.46 2.98
N ALA A 123 -2.42 -1.67 2.00
CA ALA A 123 -3.24 -1.38 0.82
C ALA A 123 -3.62 -2.65 0.03
N MET A 124 -2.65 -3.53 -0.25
CA MET A 124 -2.88 -4.77 -0.99
C MET A 124 -3.84 -5.75 -0.29
N PRO A 125 -3.63 -6.11 1.00
CA PRO A 125 -4.57 -6.93 1.77
C PRO A 125 -5.97 -6.32 1.84
N LEU A 126 -6.09 -5.02 2.09
CA LEU A 126 -7.41 -4.37 2.20
C LEU A 126 -8.20 -4.44 0.89
N VAL A 127 -7.54 -4.17 -0.23
CA VAL A 127 -8.14 -4.26 -1.57
C VAL A 127 -8.49 -5.71 -1.94
N THR A 128 -7.55 -6.64 -1.72
CA THR A 128 -7.75 -8.07 -1.98
C THR A 128 -8.85 -8.66 -1.11
N GLY A 129 -8.98 -8.19 0.14
CA GLY A 129 -10.01 -8.58 1.07
C GLY A 129 -11.41 -8.20 0.58
N PHE A 130 -11.60 -6.97 0.09
CA PHE A 130 -12.87 -6.56 -0.52
C PHE A 130 -13.19 -7.32 -1.80
N MET A 131 -12.20 -7.53 -2.67
CA MET A 131 -12.43 -8.30 -3.89
C MET A 131 -12.87 -9.74 -3.54
N ASN A 132 -12.19 -10.39 -2.60
CA ASN A 132 -12.57 -11.72 -2.12
C ASN A 132 -13.97 -11.75 -1.51
N TYR A 133 -14.29 -10.78 -0.66
CA TYR A 133 -15.57 -10.77 0.04
C TYR A 133 -16.75 -10.47 -0.89
N VAL A 134 -16.64 -9.42 -1.70
CA VAL A 134 -17.77 -8.80 -2.40
C VAL A 134 -17.95 -9.35 -3.81
N VAL A 135 -16.88 -9.65 -4.56
CA VAL A 135 -17.00 -10.02 -5.99
C VAL A 135 -17.84 -11.27 -6.20
N PRO A 136 -17.62 -12.41 -5.50
CA PRO A 136 -18.43 -13.61 -5.71
C PRO A 136 -19.92 -13.36 -5.43
N LEU A 137 -20.22 -12.55 -4.40
CA LEU A 137 -21.60 -12.16 -4.06
C LEU A 137 -22.24 -11.31 -5.16
N GLN A 138 -21.49 -10.38 -5.75
CA GLN A 138 -21.99 -9.49 -6.82
C GLN A 138 -22.27 -10.23 -8.13
N ILE A 139 -21.50 -11.27 -8.44
CA ILE A 139 -21.69 -12.06 -9.67
C ILE A 139 -22.65 -13.24 -9.50
N GLY A 140 -23.18 -13.45 -8.29
CA GLY A 140 -24.07 -14.56 -7.97
C GLY A 140 -23.37 -15.93 -7.94
N ALA A 141 -22.05 -15.95 -7.69
CA ALA A 141 -21.28 -17.18 -7.52
C ALA A 141 -21.39 -17.67 -6.07
N ARG A 142 -21.29 -18.99 -5.87
CA ARG A 142 -21.28 -19.59 -4.53
C ARG A 142 -19.95 -19.37 -3.80
N ASP A 143 -18.86 -19.41 -4.55
CA ASP A 143 -17.48 -19.25 -4.09
C ASP A 143 -16.59 -18.83 -5.27
N VAL A 144 -15.29 -18.70 -5.04
CA VAL A 144 -14.25 -18.46 -6.07
C VAL A 144 -13.89 -19.75 -6.84
N ALA A 145 -13.20 -19.60 -7.97
CA ALA A 145 -12.83 -20.69 -8.88
C ALA A 145 -11.89 -21.72 -8.23
N PHE A 146 -10.94 -21.25 -7.43
CA PHE A 146 -9.95 -22.09 -6.74
C PHE A 146 -9.95 -21.79 -5.24
N PRO A 147 -10.88 -22.36 -4.44
CA PRO A 147 -11.00 -22.02 -3.01
C PRO A 147 -9.77 -22.38 -2.17
N PHE A 148 -9.13 -23.53 -2.44
CA PHE A 148 -7.88 -23.92 -1.77
C PHE A 148 -6.74 -22.94 -2.08
N LEU A 149 -6.61 -22.57 -3.36
CA LEU A 149 -5.60 -21.60 -3.79
C LEU A 149 -5.82 -20.25 -3.10
N ASN A 150 -7.08 -19.87 -2.88
CA ASN A 150 -7.43 -18.65 -2.18
C ASN A 150 -6.94 -18.62 -0.73
N ASN A 151 -7.12 -19.75 -0.01
CA ASN A 151 -6.60 -19.90 1.35
C ASN A 151 -5.05 -19.84 1.36
N PHE A 152 -4.41 -20.56 0.44
CA PHE A 152 -2.95 -20.55 0.30
C PHE A 152 -2.41 -19.15 0.01
N SER A 153 -3.04 -18.39 -0.89
CA SER A 153 -2.66 -17.02 -1.22
C SER A 153 -2.67 -16.09 0.00
N PHE A 154 -3.68 -16.21 0.87
CA PHE A 154 -3.75 -15.45 2.12
C PHE A 154 -2.56 -15.79 3.01
N TRP A 155 -2.26 -17.07 3.22
CA TRP A 155 -1.15 -17.48 4.08
C TRP A 155 0.23 -17.12 3.53
N MET A 156 0.42 -17.10 2.20
CA MET A 156 1.64 -16.57 1.59
C MET A 156 1.81 -15.08 1.88
N THR A 157 0.73 -14.30 1.79
CA THR A 157 0.74 -12.87 2.13
C THR A 157 1.02 -12.66 3.61
N ALA A 158 0.35 -13.40 4.49
CA ALA A 158 0.55 -13.36 5.93
C ALA A 158 1.97 -13.78 6.34
N SER A 159 2.56 -14.77 5.66
CA SER A 159 3.93 -15.23 5.91
C SER A 159 4.96 -14.16 5.53
N GLY A 160 4.79 -13.51 4.36
CA GLY A 160 5.64 -12.37 3.96
C GLY A 160 5.55 -11.22 4.97
N GLY A 161 4.33 -10.86 5.40
CA GLY A 161 4.13 -9.84 6.42
C GLY A 161 4.74 -10.22 7.78
N THR A 162 4.68 -11.50 8.14
CA THR A 162 5.29 -12.03 9.36
C THR A 162 6.81 -11.91 9.31
N LEU A 163 7.45 -12.17 8.16
CA LEU A 163 8.90 -11.97 8.01
C LEU A 163 9.31 -10.52 8.23
N VAL A 164 8.52 -9.55 7.74
CA VAL A 164 8.77 -8.13 8.05
C VAL A 164 8.65 -7.86 9.56
N MET A 165 7.67 -8.44 10.24
CA MET A 165 7.51 -8.25 11.68
C MET A 165 8.61 -8.93 12.51
N ILE A 166 9.12 -10.08 12.06
CA ILE A 166 10.25 -10.77 12.71
C ILE A 166 11.51 -9.92 12.62
N SER A 167 11.76 -9.25 11.48
CA SER A 167 12.95 -8.42 11.28
C SER A 167 13.09 -7.26 12.28
N LEU A 168 12.01 -6.89 12.98
CA LEU A 168 12.02 -5.89 14.04
C LEU A 168 12.76 -6.36 15.30
N PHE A 169 12.78 -7.67 15.55
CA PHE A 169 13.30 -8.27 16.79
C PHE A 169 14.50 -9.19 16.56
N ILE A 170 14.67 -9.71 15.35
CA ILE A 170 15.77 -10.59 14.96
C ILE A 170 16.43 -10.01 13.72
N GLY A 171 17.64 -9.50 13.87
CA GLY A 171 18.39 -8.78 12.85
C GLY A 171 17.93 -7.33 12.72
N GLU A 172 17.82 -6.88 11.48
CA GLU A 172 17.37 -5.54 11.11
C GLU A 172 16.60 -5.59 9.80
N PHE A 173 15.85 -4.53 9.46
CA PHE A 173 15.19 -4.43 8.16
C PHE A 173 16.04 -3.63 7.15
N ALA A 174 15.66 -3.66 5.87
CA ALA A 174 16.38 -2.94 4.82
C ALA A 174 16.43 -1.43 5.09
N LYS A 175 17.59 -0.80 4.83
CA LYS A 175 17.85 0.65 4.95
C LYS A 175 17.82 1.38 3.59
N THR A 176 17.33 0.71 2.55
CA THR A 176 17.53 1.11 1.14
C THR A 176 16.31 1.78 0.51
N GLY A 177 15.27 2.03 1.30
CA GLY A 177 13.96 2.47 0.83
C GLY A 177 13.13 1.33 0.26
N TRP A 178 11.83 1.59 0.11
CA TRP A 178 10.81 0.55 -0.20
C TRP A 178 10.97 -0.18 -1.54
N LEU A 179 11.90 0.26 -2.40
CA LEU A 179 12.22 -0.40 -3.68
C LEU A 179 13.63 -0.99 -3.73
N ALA A 180 14.42 -0.89 -2.65
CA ALA A 180 15.75 -1.48 -2.52
C ALA A 180 16.67 -1.32 -3.74
N TYR A 181 16.95 -0.07 -4.15
CA TYR A 181 17.75 0.20 -5.34
C TYR A 181 19.20 -0.28 -5.21
N PRO A 182 19.73 -1.01 -6.20
CA PRO A 182 21.16 -1.12 -6.45
C PRO A 182 21.74 0.26 -6.82
N PRO A 183 23.02 0.54 -6.51
CA PRO A 183 23.96 -0.39 -5.89
C PRO A 183 23.79 -0.52 -4.36
N LEU A 184 23.02 0.36 -3.71
CA LEU A 184 22.91 0.41 -2.25
C LEU A 184 22.40 -0.89 -1.63
N SER A 185 21.50 -1.61 -2.30
CA SER A 185 20.98 -2.93 -1.86
C SER A 185 21.91 -4.11 -2.14
N GLY A 186 23.01 -3.91 -2.87
CA GLY A 186 24.02 -4.93 -3.12
C GLY A 186 24.80 -5.30 -1.86
N ILE A 187 25.38 -6.50 -1.84
CA ILE A 187 26.09 -7.03 -0.67
C ILE A 187 27.30 -6.19 -0.24
N GLN A 188 27.89 -5.43 -1.18
CA GLN A 188 29.02 -4.54 -0.93
C GLN A 188 28.65 -3.34 -0.05
N PHE A 189 27.44 -2.77 -0.24
CA PHE A 189 27.00 -1.57 0.47
C PHE A 189 26.05 -1.89 1.63
N SER A 190 25.28 -2.97 1.53
CA SER A 190 24.40 -3.48 2.58
C SER A 190 24.73 -4.95 2.87
N PRO A 191 25.83 -5.25 3.60
CA PRO A 191 26.27 -6.62 3.90
C PRO A 191 25.37 -7.34 4.92
N ASP A 192 24.54 -6.58 5.63
CA ASP A 192 23.58 -7.07 6.60
C ASP A 192 22.40 -7.84 5.99
N VAL A 193 21.56 -8.40 6.87
CA VAL A 193 20.41 -9.24 6.53
C VAL A 193 19.16 -8.45 6.14
N GLY A 194 19.16 -7.12 6.25
CA GLY A 194 17.95 -6.31 6.12
C GLY A 194 17.34 -6.38 4.72
N VAL A 195 18.19 -6.33 3.68
CA VAL A 195 17.76 -6.51 2.29
C VAL A 195 17.25 -7.93 2.04
N ASP A 196 17.78 -8.93 2.75
CA ASP A 196 17.34 -10.32 2.61
C ASP A 196 15.92 -10.52 3.18
N TYR A 197 15.60 -9.90 4.32
CA TYR A 197 14.23 -9.83 4.83
C TYR A 197 13.28 -9.16 3.82
N TYR A 198 13.69 -8.06 3.20
CA TYR A 198 12.92 -7.38 2.16
C TYR A 198 12.64 -8.30 0.96
N ILE A 199 13.67 -8.96 0.41
CA ILE A 199 13.56 -9.85 -0.74
C ILE A 199 12.57 -10.99 -0.45
N TRP A 200 12.81 -11.77 0.61
CA TRP A 200 12.03 -12.99 0.85
C TRP A 200 10.61 -12.68 1.33
N SER A 201 10.41 -11.61 2.10
CA SER A 201 9.08 -11.11 2.46
C SER A 201 8.22 -10.85 1.23
N LEU A 202 8.74 -10.07 0.28
CA LEU A 202 8.01 -9.68 -0.92
C LEU A 202 7.92 -10.81 -1.94
N GLN A 203 8.91 -11.68 -2.05
CA GLN A 203 8.86 -12.83 -2.94
C GLN A 203 7.73 -13.79 -2.55
N ILE A 204 7.62 -14.12 -1.25
CA ILE A 204 6.57 -15.00 -0.73
C ILE A 204 5.21 -14.33 -0.87
N ALA A 205 5.07 -13.07 -0.44
CA ALA A 205 3.80 -12.34 -0.57
C ALA A 205 3.38 -12.17 -2.05
N GLY A 206 4.34 -11.93 -2.95
CA GLY A 206 4.13 -11.78 -4.37
C GLY A 206 3.54 -13.03 -5.04
N VAL A 207 3.97 -14.23 -4.62
CA VAL A 207 3.36 -15.49 -5.06
C VAL A 207 1.88 -15.54 -4.66
N GLY A 208 1.55 -15.19 -3.41
CA GLY A 208 0.16 -15.15 -2.95
C GLY A 208 -0.71 -14.16 -3.73
N THR A 209 -0.17 -12.99 -4.02
CA THR A 209 -0.87 -11.97 -4.82
C THR A 209 -1.12 -12.45 -6.25
N LEU A 210 -0.10 -13.01 -6.92
CA LEU A 210 -0.23 -13.52 -8.29
C LEU A 210 -1.31 -14.60 -8.39
N LEU A 211 -1.30 -15.55 -7.45
CA LEU A 211 -2.29 -16.64 -7.41
C LEU A 211 -3.71 -16.11 -7.13
N SER A 212 -3.84 -15.08 -6.29
CA SER A 212 -5.13 -14.38 -6.07
C SER A 212 -5.65 -13.73 -7.36
N GLY A 213 -4.76 -13.10 -8.13
CA GLY A 213 -5.05 -12.52 -9.44
C GLY A 213 -5.64 -13.54 -10.41
N VAL A 214 -4.94 -14.66 -10.60
CA VAL A 214 -5.40 -15.76 -11.47
C VAL A 214 -6.77 -16.29 -11.03
N ASN A 215 -6.95 -16.49 -9.72
CA ASN A 215 -8.18 -17.01 -9.15
C ASN A 215 -9.40 -16.11 -9.43
N LEU A 216 -9.26 -14.81 -9.17
CA LEU A 216 -10.37 -13.87 -9.38
C LEU A 216 -10.67 -13.60 -10.86
N ILE A 217 -9.67 -13.66 -11.77
CA ILE A 217 -9.96 -13.62 -13.21
C ILE A 217 -10.83 -14.82 -13.61
N ALA A 218 -10.41 -16.04 -13.24
CA ALA A 218 -11.16 -17.24 -13.57
C ALA A 218 -12.58 -17.19 -12.98
N THR A 219 -12.71 -16.75 -11.73
CA THR A 219 -13.99 -16.56 -11.04
C THR A 219 -14.89 -15.59 -11.80
N ILE A 220 -14.42 -14.37 -12.08
CA ILE A 220 -15.23 -13.35 -12.74
C ILE A 220 -15.61 -13.78 -14.15
N VAL A 221 -14.70 -14.40 -14.91
CA VAL A 221 -14.94 -14.75 -16.32
C VAL A 221 -15.84 -15.98 -16.49
N LYS A 222 -15.70 -16.99 -15.61
CA LYS A 222 -16.33 -18.31 -15.83
C LYS A 222 -17.46 -18.64 -14.86
N MET A 223 -17.58 -17.99 -13.70
CA MET A 223 -18.53 -18.38 -12.64
C MET A 223 -19.70 -17.41 -12.44
N ARG A 224 -19.94 -16.49 -13.37
CA ARG A 224 -21.09 -15.58 -13.30
C ARG A 224 -22.41 -16.34 -13.37
N ALA A 225 -23.41 -15.79 -12.69
CA ALA A 225 -24.78 -16.29 -12.81
C ALA A 225 -25.31 -16.20 -14.27
N PRO A 226 -26.13 -17.18 -14.70
CA PRO A 226 -26.75 -17.16 -16.03
C PRO A 226 -27.50 -15.84 -16.30
N GLY A 227 -27.32 -15.28 -17.50
CA GLY A 227 -27.95 -14.01 -17.91
C GLY A 227 -27.14 -12.73 -17.64
N MET A 228 -26.07 -12.83 -16.84
CA MET A 228 -25.12 -11.73 -16.60
C MET A 228 -24.03 -11.71 -17.68
N THR A 229 -24.26 -10.93 -18.74
CA THR A 229 -23.20 -10.62 -19.73
C THR A 229 -22.13 -9.71 -19.12
N MET A 230 -20.95 -9.61 -19.75
CA MET A 230 -19.86 -8.75 -19.27
C MET A 230 -20.34 -7.32 -18.98
N MET A 231 -21.05 -6.71 -19.93
CA MET A 231 -21.56 -5.35 -19.79
C MET A 231 -22.78 -5.22 -18.86
N LYS A 232 -23.15 -6.26 -18.12
CA LYS A 232 -24.16 -6.21 -17.04
C LYS A 232 -23.55 -6.37 -15.64
N MET A 233 -22.24 -6.59 -15.52
CA MET A 233 -21.59 -6.71 -14.22
C MET A 233 -21.58 -5.37 -13.46
N PRO A 234 -21.63 -5.37 -12.12
CA PRO A 234 -21.39 -4.16 -11.33
C PRO A 234 -20.01 -3.54 -11.62
N VAL A 235 -19.86 -2.23 -11.37
CA VAL A 235 -18.61 -1.52 -11.68
C VAL A 235 -17.48 -2.01 -10.79
N PHE A 236 -17.77 -2.34 -9.52
CA PHE A 236 -16.76 -2.94 -8.64
C PHE A 236 -16.19 -4.24 -9.21
N THR A 237 -17.03 -5.15 -9.74
CA THR A 237 -16.58 -6.36 -10.43
C THR A 237 -15.71 -6.06 -11.64
N TRP A 238 -16.06 -5.06 -12.46
CA TRP A 238 -15.23 -4.65 -13.60
C TRP A 238 -13.87 -4.12 -13.19
N THR A 239 -13.83 -3.25 -12.18
CA THR A 239 -12.56 -2.73 -11.67
C THR A 239 -11.72 -3.82 -11.02
N ALA A 240 -12.35 -4.78 -10.33
CA ALA A 240 -11.66 -5.96 -9.82
C ALA A 240 -11.10 -6.81 -10.96
N LEU A 241 -11.84 -7.05 -12.05
CA LEU A 241 -11.34 -7.78 -13.20
C LEU A 241 -10.08 -7.14 -13.79
N CYS A 242 -10.13 -5.83 -14.07
CA CYS A 242 -8.99 -5.07 -14.58
C CYS A 242 -7.79 -5.13 -13.63
N THR A 243 -8.04 -5.00 -12.32
CA THR A 243 -7.00 -5.12 -11.28
C THR A 243 -6.32 -6.48 -11.30
N ASN A 244 -7.10 -7.56 -11.38
CA ASN A 244 -6.53 -8.91 -11.40
C ASN A 244 -5.76 -9.18 -12.70
N VAL A 245 -6.18 -8.60 -13.84
CA VAL A 245 -5.40 -8.64 -15.09
C VAL A 245 -4.03 -7.96 -14.91
N LEU A 246 -4.00 -6.77 -14.29
CA LEU A 246 -2.74 -6.08 -13.97
C LEU A 246 -1.86 -6.92 -13.03
N ILE A 247 -2.45 -7.53 -11.99
CA ILE A 247 -1.71 -8.40 -11.07
C ILE A 247 -0.99 -9.51 -11.85
N VAL A 248 -1.72 -10.23 -12.71
CA VAL A 248 -1.17 -11.37 -13.46
C VAL A 248 -0.06 -10.95 -14.42
N ALA A 249 -0.15 -9.76 -15.00
CA ALA A 249 0.85 -9.27 -15.95
C ALA A 249 2.04 -8.53 -15.29
N ALA A 250 1.86 -7.89 -14.12
CA ALA A 250 2.90 -7.09 -13.45
C ALA A 250 3.73 -7.88 -12.43
N PHE A 251 3.13 -8.75 -11.62
CA PHE A 251 3.83 -9.47 -10.55
C PHE A 251 4.95 -10.42 -11.00
N PRO A 252 4.89 -11.05 -12.18
CA PRO A 252 6.03 -11.83 -12.68
C PRO A 252 7.30 -10.99 -12.82
N VAL A 253 7.19 -9.69 -13.12
CA VAL A 253 8.35 -8.78 -13.23
C VAL A 253 8.98 -8.55 -11.86
N LEU A 254 8.18 -8.26 -10.82
CA LEU A 254 8.68 -8.15 -9.45
C LEU A 254 9.39 -9.43 -9.00
N THR A 255 8.77 -10.58 -9.27
CA THR A 255 9.28 -11.91 -8.94
C THR A 255 10.67 -12.13 -9.56
N ALA A 256 10.85 -11.75 -10.83
CA ALA A 256 12.11 -11.89 -11.55
C ALA A 256 13.18 -10.91 -11.06
N VAL A 257 12.79 -9.65 -10.80
CA VAL A 257 13.73 -8.60 -10.32
C VAL A 257 14.27 -8.92 -8.93
N LEU A 258 13.41 -9.33 -8.00
CA LEU A 258 13.83 -9.75 -6.66
C LEU A 258 14.66 -11.04 -6.72
N ALA A 259 14.33 -11.98 -7.61
CA ALA A 259 15.16 -13.15 -7.83
C ALA A 259 16.56 -12.76 -8.34
N MET A 260 16.67 -11.89 -9.35
CA MET A 260 17.97 -11.40 -9.84
C MET A 260 18.77 -10.67 -8.75
N LEU A 261 18.12 -9.82 -7.94
CA LEU A 261 18.78 -9.15 -6.82
C LEU A 261 19.25 -10.14 -5.74
N SER A 262 18.46 -11.19 -5.49
CA SER A 262 18.87 -12.27 -4.58
C SER A 262 20.07 -13.04 -5.11
N MET A 263 20.13 -13.31 -6.42
CA MET A 263 21.28 -13.98 -7.03
C MET A 263 22.55 -13.13 -6.93
N ASP A 264 22.45 -11.81 -7.12
CA ASP A 264 23.58 -10.89 -6.94
C ASP A 264 24.10 -10.90 -5.50
N ARG A 265 23.21 -11.05 -4.50
CA ARG A 265 23.58 -11.07 -3.08
C ARG A 265 24.09 -12.42 -2.59
N TYR A 266 23.49 -13.53 -3.03
CA TYR A 266 23.75 -14.88 -2.49
C TYR A 266 24.72 -15.70 -3.33
N VAL A 267 24.63 -15.60 -4.66
CA VAL A 267 25.39 -16.43 -5.59
C VAL A 267 26.58 -15.66 -6.19
N GLY A 268 26.57 -14.34 -6.10
CA GLY A 268 27.60 -13.48 -6.68
C GLY A 268 27.45 -13.32 -8.18
N THR A 269 26.20 -13.33 -8.68
CA THR A 269 25.93 -12.89 -10.06
C THR A 269 26.13 -11.38 -10.18
N ASN A 270 26.14 -10.89 -11.43
CA ASN A 270 26.46 -9.50 -11.74
C ASN A 270 25.34 -8.85 -12.59
N PHE A 271 24.07 -9.02 -12.20
CA PHE A 271 22.95 -8.39 -12.92
C PHE A 271 22.96 -6.87 -12.75
N PHE A 272 23.08 -6.39 -11.50
CA PHE A 272 22.93 -4.98 -11.13
C PHE A 272 24.15 -4.39 -10.41
N THR A 273 25.21 -5.17 -10.26
CA THR A 273 26.49 -4.72 -9.67
C THR A 273 27.16 -3.64 -10.53
N ASN A 274 28.09 -2.87 -9.94
CA ASN A 274 28.84 -1.83 -10.67
C ASN A 274 30.01 -2.42 -11.48
N ASP A 275 30.49 -3.60 -11.10
CA ASP A 275 31.62 -4.26 -11.72
C ASP A 275 31.15 -5.37 -12.68
N LEU A 276 32.09 -5.98 -13.40
CA LEU A 276 31.87 -7.19 -14.21
C LEU A 276 30.72 -7.10 -15.23
N GLY A 277 30.36 -5.88 -15.65
CA GLY A 277 29.34 -5.63 -16.68
C GLY A 277 27.90 -5.50 -16.18
N GLY A 278 27.66 -5.49 -14.86
CA GLY A 278 26.33 -5.26 -14.30
C GLY A 278 25.79 -3.84 -14.55
N ASN A 279 24.48 -3.66 -14.42
CA ASN A 279 23.83 -2.37 -14.65
C ASN A 279 22.72 -2.07 -13.64
N ALA A 280 23.02 -1.23 -12.65
CA ALA A 280 22.06 -0.78 -11.63
C ALA A 280 20.82 -0.07 -12.22
N MET A 281 20.95 0.64 -13.35
CA MET A 281 19.82 1.32 -13.99
C MET A 281 18.81 0.33 -14.55
N MET A 282 19.24 -0.88 -14.92
CA MET A 282 18.33 -1.94 -15.37
C MET A 282 17.37 -2.35 -14.25
N TYR A 283 17.85 -2.42 -13.00
CA TYR A 283 16.96 -2.69 -11.86
C TYR A 283 15.87 -1.62 -11.75
N VAL A 284 16.24 -0.34 -11.84
CA VAL A 284 15.28 0.77 -11.72
C VAL A 284 14.24 0.70 -12.84
N ASN A 285 14.65 0.39 -14.06
CA ASN A 285 13.70 0.18 -15.15
C ASN A 285 12.74 -0.99 -14.86
N LEU A 286 13.25 -2.17 -14.52
CA LEU A 286 12.45 -3.36 -14.31
C LEU A 286 11.51 -3.26 -13.11
N ILE A 287 11.99 -2.71 -11.99
CA ILE A 287 11.16 -2.55 -10.79
C ILE A 287 9.99 -1.59 -11.06
N TRP A 288 10.17 -0.56 -11.89
CA TRP A 288 9.06 0.35 -12.22
C TRP A 288 8.10 -0.18 -13.28
N ILE A 289 8.54 -1.09 -14.16
CA ILE A 289 7.63 -1.86 -15.03
C ILE A 289 6.58 -2.59 -14.19
N TRP A 290 6.94 -3.06 -12.99
CA TRP A 290 5.96 -3.53 -12.00
C TRP A 290 5.33 -2.39 -11.19
N GLY A 291 6.14 -1.46 -10.67
CA GLY A 291 5.75 -0.53 -9.63
C GLY A 291 4.69 0.48 -10.04
N HIS A 292 4.65 0.90 -11.31
CA HIS A 292 3.58 1.79 -11.76
C HIS A 292 2.24 1.08 -12.03
N PRO A 293 2.20 -0.09 -12.68
CA PRO A 293 0.99 -0.92 -12.67
C PRO A 293 0.48 -1.23 -11.25
N GLU A 294 1.37 -1.44 -10.28
CA GLU A 294 0.98 -1.68 -8.88
C GLU A 294 0.14 -0.54 -8.29
N VAL A 295 0.49 0.73 -8.54
CA VAL A 295 -0.32 1.83 -8.00
C VAL A 295 -1.74 1.85 -8.59
N TYR A 296 -1.93 1.35 -9.81
CA TYR A 296 -3.26 1.15 -10.39
C TYR A 296 -3.98 -0.07 -9.83
N ILE A 297 -3.26 -1.14 -9.50
CA ILE A 297 -3.82 -2.31 -8.80
C ILE A 297 -4.47 -1.87 -7.48
N LEU A 298 -3.88 -0.89 -6.79
CA LEU A 298 -4.45 -0.32 -5.56
C LEU A 298 -5.67 0.57 -5.80
N VAL A 299 -5.62 1.44 -6.81
CA VAL A 299 -6.65 2.49 -7.00
C VAL A 299 -7.88 2.01 -7.79
N LEU A 300 -7.73 1.03 -8.67
CA LEU A 300 -8.84 0.59 -9.52
C LEU A 300 -10.00 0.00 -8.71
N PRO A 301 -9.80 -0.93 -7.75
CA PRO A 301 -10.90 -1.51 -7.00
C PRO A 301 -11.64 -0.48 -6.16
N VAL A 302 -10.92 0.48 -5.54
CA VAL A 302 -11.55 1.54 -4.76
C VAL A 302 -12.38 2.48 -5.62
N PHE A 303 -12.02 2.73 -6.88
CA PHE A 303 -12.92 3.41 -7.82
C PHE A 303 -14.21 2.63 -8.05
N GLY A 304 -14.14 1.30 -8.03
CA GLY A 304 -15.32 0.44 -7.99
C GLY A 304 -16.17 0.67 -6.74
N ILE A 305 -15.53 0.68 -5.56
CA ILE A 305 -16.22 0.94 -4.27
C ILE A 305 -16.95 2.28 -4.31
N PHE A 306 -16.27 3.35 -4.71
CA PHE A 306 -16.89 4.68 -4.83
C PHE A 306 -18.05 4.67 -5.82
N SER A 307 -17.96 3.94 -6.93
CA SER A 307 -19.06 3.84 -7.90
C SER A 307 -20.32 3.23 -7.29
N GLU A 308 -20.17 2.17 -6.49
CA GLU A 308 -21.30 1.52 -5.81
C GLU A 308 -21.88 2.42 -4.70
N VAL A 309 -21.02 3.08 -3.92
CA VAL A 309 -21.42 4.00 -2.83
C VAL A 309 -22.17 5.20 -3.41
N VAL A 310 -21.61 5.88 -4.42
CA VAL A 310 -22.23 7.06 -5.05
C VAL A 310 -23.60 6.72 -5.61
N SER A 311 -23.72 5.61 -6.35
CA SER A 311 -24.99 5.16 -6.94
C SER A 311 -26.03 4.89 -5.85
N THR A 312 -25.63 4.21 -4.76
CA THR A 312 -26.53 3.81 -3.67
C THR A 312 -27.02 5.00 -2.86
N PHE A 313 -26.11 5.86 -2.38
CA PHE A 313 -26.46 6.98 -1.51
C PHE A 313 -27.00 8.20 -2.25
N SER A 314 -26.89 8.25 -3.58
CA SER A 314 -27.60 9.23 -4.41
C SER A 314 -29.00 8.77 -4.84
N GLY A 315 -29.33 7.49 -4.64
CA GLY A 315 -30.61 6.89 -5.05
C GLY A 315 -30.81 6.90 -6.57
N LYS A 316 -29.72 6.80 -7.35
CA LYS A 316 -29.76 6.93 -8.81
C LYS A 316 -28.82 5.92 -9.46
N ARG A 317 -29.15 5.46 -10.66
CA ARG A 317 -28.24 4.64 -11.47
C ARG A 317 -26.97 5.44 -11.76
N LEU A 318 -25.84 4.74 -11.79
CA LEU A 318 -24.54 5.32 -12.16
C LEU A 318 -24.61 5.94 -13.56
N PHE A 319 -24.26 7.22 -13.65
CA PHE A 319 -24.16 7.94 -14.91
C PHE A 319 -22.96 7.41 -15.71
N GLY A 320 -23.15 7.22 -17.01
CA GLY A 320 -22.06 6.83 -17.91
C GLY A 320 -21.45 5.45 -17.62
N TYR A 321 -22.24 4.44 -17.23
CA TYR A 321 -21.73 3.09 -16.93
C TYR A 321 -20.76 2.54 -18.00
N ALA A 322 -21.12 2.61 -19.29
CA ALA A 322 -20.24 2.15 -20.36
C ALA A 322 -18.92 2.96 -20.42
N SER A 323 -18.99 4.29 -20.26
CA SER A 323 -17.82 5.16 -20.17
C SER A 323 -16.93 4.79 -18.97
N MET A 324 -17.51 4.47 -17.81
CA MET A 324 -16.77 4.01 -16.62
C MET A 324 -16.01 2.70 -16.87
N VAL A 325 -16.65 1.73 -17.54
CA VAL A 325 -16.03 0.45 -17.89
C VAL A 325 -14.89 0.67 -18.90
N TYR A 326 -15.14 1.39 -20.00
CA TYR A 326 -14.11 1.66 -21.00
C TYR A 326 -12.94 2.47 -20.43
N ALA A 327 -13.21 3.48 -19.60
CA ALA A 327 -12.16 4.25 -18.91
C ALA A 327 -11.27 3.32 -18.06
N THR A 328 -11.85 2.34 -17.37
CA THR A 328 -11.11 1.37 -16.56
C THR A 328 -10.24 0.45 -17.43
N VAL A 329 -10.76 -0.02 -18.57
CA VAL A 329 -9.99 -0.83 -19.53
C VAL A 329 -8.84 -0.02 -20.14
N VAL A 330 -9.09 1.25 -20.51
CA VAL A 330 -8.04 2.15 -21.04
C VAL A 330 -6.93 2.35 -20.01
N ILE A 331 -7.26 2.60 -18.74
CA ILE A 331 -6.26 2.70 -17.66
C ILE A 331 -5.46 1.40 -17.54
N THR A 332 -6.12 0.25 -17.63
CA THR A 332 -5.46 -1.07 -17.57
C THR A 332 -4.38 -1.18 -18.65
N ILE A 333 -4.70 -0.84 -19.89
CA ILE A 333 -3.75 -0.91 -21.01
C ILE A 333 -2.63 0.13 -20.86
N LEU A 334 -3.00 1.39 -20.61
CA LEU A 334 -2.04 2.49 -20.56
C LEU A 334 -1.10 2.42 -19.35
N SER A 335 -1.48 1.73 -18.27
CA SER A 335 -0.62 1.54 -17.09
C SER A 335 0.74 0.91 -17.43
N TYR A 336 0.82 0.15 -18.52
CA TYR A 336 2.04 -0.46 -19.05
C TYR A 336 2.83 0.44 -20.00
N LEU A 337 2.49 1.72 -20.19
CA LEU A 337 3.16 2.61 -21.14
C LEU A 337 3.76 3.86 -20.51
N VAL A 338 3.88 3.89 -19.17
CA VAL A 338 4.17 5.13 -18.44
C VAL A 338 5.23 5.00 -17.35
N TRP A 339 5.73 3.80 -17.07
CA TRP A 339 6.60 3.53 -15.92
C TRP A 339 7.90 4.37 -15.87
N LEU A 340 8.41 4.81 -17.02
CA LEU A 340 9.64 5.60 -17.09
C LEU A 340 9.54 6.96 -16.39
N HIS A 341 8.33 7.49 -16.17
CA HIS A 341 8.18 8.77 -15.47
C HIS A 341 8.73 8.77 -14.05
N HIS A 342 8.99 7.61 -13.45
CA HIS A 342 9.59 7.53 -12.12
C HIS A 342 11.09 7.82 -12.12
N PHE A 343 11.70 7.95 -13.29
CA PHE A 343 13.14 8.16 -13.43
C PHE A 343 13.49 9.03 -14.65
N PHE A 344 12.72 10.08 -14.92
CA PHE A 344 13.05 11.09 -15.94
C PHE A 344 14.46 11.69 -15.75
N THR A 345 14.94 11.73 -14.51
CA THR A 345 16.23 12.24 -14.07
C THR A 345 17.41 11.28 -14.29
N MET A 346 17.19 10.06 -14.80
CA MET A 346 18.26 9.08 -15.07
C MET A 346 18.93 9.23 -16.44
N GLY A 347 18.77 10.38 -17.11
CA GLY A 347 19.54 10.69 -18.32
C GLY A 347 19.03 10.04 -19.61
N SER A 348 17.78 9.58 -19.65
CA SER A 348 17.14 9.18 -20.91
C SER A 348 17.06 10.34 -21.90
N GLY A 349 17.10 10.05 -23.20
CA GLY A 349 17.03 11.07 -24.25
C GLY A 349 15.72 11.86 -24.23
N ALA A 350 15.76 13.09 -24.74
CA ALA A 350 14.61 14.01 -24.72
C ALA A 350 13.34 13.43 -25.36
N SER A 351 13.49 12.68 -26.45
CA SER A 351 12.36 12.00 -27.13
C SER A 351 11.69 10.95 -26.25
N VAL A 352 12.48 10.18 -25.48
CA VAL A 352 11.96 9.15 -24.56
C VAL A 352 11.22 9.81 -23.40
N ASN A 353 11.83 10.82 -22.76
CA ASN A 353 11.19 11.57 -21.68
C ASN A 353 9.88 12.23 -22.16
N SER A 354 9.87 12.79 -23.37
CA SER A 354 8.68 13.41 -23.96
C SER A 354 7.57 12.39 -24.22
N PHE A 355 7.90 11.22 -24.77
CA PHE A 355 6.92 10.14 -25.02
C PHE A 355 6.26 9.67 -23.73
N PHE A 356 7.05 9.37 -22.69
CA PHE A 356 6.53 8.89 -21.42
C PHE A 356 5.80 9.99 -20.64
N GLY A 357 6.25 11.25 -20.73
CA GLY A 357 5.53 12.39 -20.16
C GLY A 357 4.15 12.58 -20.79
N ILE A 358 4.07 12.59 -22.13
CA ILE A 358 2.79 12.70 -22.86
C ILE A 358 1.88 11.51 -22.53
N SER A 359 2.40 10.28 -22.58
CA SER A 359 1.63 9.07 -22.26
C SER A 359 1.06 9.12 -20.84
N THR A 360 1.83 9.63 -19.87
CA THR A 360 1.39 9.81 -18.49
C THR A 360 0.25 10.83 -18.38
N MET A 361 0.36 11.97 -19.08
CA MET A 361 -0.70 12.97 -19.13
C MET A 361 -2.00 12.41 -19.74
N ILE A 362 -1.91 11.55 -20.76
CA ILE A 362 -3.08 10.93 -21.39
C ILE A 362 -3.88 10.07 -20.40
N ILE A 363 -3.22 9.37 -19.47
CA ILE A 363 -3.93 8.53 -18.47
C ILE A 363 -4.82 9.35 -17.53
N SER A 364 -4.54 10.64 -17.35
CA SER A 364 -5.39 11.52 -16.55
C SER A 364 -6.81 11.67 -17.11
N ILE A 365 -6.99 11.53 -18.43
CA ILE A 365 -8.27 11.73 -19.12
C ILE A 365 -9.32 10.68 -18.70
N PRO A 366 -9.07 9.36 -18.80
CA PRO A 366 -9.98 8.34 -18.27
C PRO A 366 -10.34 8.55 -16.80
N THR A 367 -9.37 8.94 -15.97
CA THR A 367 -9.59 9.14 -14.54
C THR A 367 -10.47 10.36 -14.27
N GLY A 368 -10.23 11.46 -14.99
CA GLY A 368 -11.08 12.65 -14.96
C GLY A 368 -12.53 12.35 -15.37
N ALA A 369 -12.72 11.57 -16.44
CA ALA A 369 -14.05 11.14 -16.87
C ALA A 369 -14.80 10.37 -15.77
N LYS A 370 -14.10 9.54 -14.97
CA LYS A 370 -14.70 8.83 -13.83
C LYS A 370 -15.17 9.79 -12.74
N ILE A 371 -14.38 10.83 -12.41
CA ILE A 371 -14.77 11.88 -11.45
C ILE A 371 -16.05 12.59 -11.92
N PHE A 372 -16.11 13.00 -13.19
CA PHE A 372 -17.32 13.65 -13.73
C PHE A 372 -18.52 12.71 -13.73
N ASN A 373 -18.36 11.43 -14.06
CA ASN A 373 -19.45 10.46 -14.01
C ASN A 373 -20.01 10.30 -12.59
N TRP A 374 -19.18 10.31 -11.55
CA TRP A 374 -19.67 10.29 -10.17
C TRP A 374 -20.40 11.59 -9.81
N LEU A 375 -19.87 12.76 -10.17
CA LEU A 375 -20.54 14.05 -9.96
C LEU A 375 -21.91 14.11 -10.66
N PHE A 376 -21.99 13.66 -11.91
CA PHE A 376 -23.25 13.58 -12.65
C PHE A 376 -24.18 12.50 -12.11
N THR A 377 -23.67 11.47 -11.43
CA THR A 377 -24.51 10.50 -10.69
C THR A 377 -25.15 11.17 -9.47
N MET A 378 -24.41 11.99 -8.73
CA MET A 378 -24.91 12.76 -7.59
C MET A 378 -25.89 13.86 -8.03
N TYR A 379 -25.64 14.49 -9.17
CA TYR A 379 -26.50 15.56 -9.72
C TYR A 379 -27.95 15.07 -9.91
N ARG A 380 -28.90 15.86 -9.42
CA ARG A 380 -30.34 15.52 -9.39
C ARG A 380 -30.67 14.19 -8.67
N GLY A 381 -29.76 13.69 -7.83
CA GLY A 381 -30.02 12.61 -6.87
C GLY A 381 -30.57 13.14 -5.54
N ARG A 382 -30.90 12.23 -4.62
CA ARG A 382 -31.23 12.56 -3.22
C ARG A 382 -30.12 12.04 -2.32
N ILE A 383 -29.09 12.87 -2.12
CA ILE A 383 -27.85 12.47 -1.46
C ILE A 383 -28.08 12.28 0.04
N LYS A 384 -27.78 11.09 0.54
CA LYS A 384 -27.74 10.79 1.98
C LYS A 384 -26.30 10.83 2.49
N PHE A 385 -25.98 11.80 3.34
CA PHE A 385 -24.65 11.99 3.93
C PHE A 385 -24.41 11.07 5.14
N GLU A 386 -24.43 9.77 4.89
CA GLU A 386 -23.92 8.75 5.81
C GLU A 386 -22.39 8.61 5.68
N VAL A 387 -21.73 7.96 6.64
CA VAL A 387 -20.26 7.83 6.68
C VAL A 387 -19.62 7.38 5.35
N PRO A 388 -20.11 6.35 4.62
CA PRO A 388 -19.54 5.97 3.32
C PRO A 388 -19.55 7.10 2.28
N MET A 389 -20.61 7.91 2.27
CA MET A 389 -20.75 9.04 1.34
C MET A 389 -19.83 10.21 1.73
N LEU A 390 -19.56 10.42 3.03
CA LEU A 390 -18.59 11.40 3.49
C LEU A 390 -17.17 11.07 2.99
N TRP A 391 -16.73 9.82 3.17
CA TRP A 391 -15.45 9.34 2.63
C TRP A 391 -15.35 9.53 1.13
N THR A 392 -16.44 9.27 0.41
CA THR A 392 -16.52 9.43 -1.04
C THR A 392 -16.35 10.90 -1.47
N VAL A 393 -17.02 11.84 -0.80
CA VAL A 393 -16.86 13.28 -1.12
C VAL A 393 -15.47 13.77 -0.74
N GLY A 394 -14.96 13.34 0.42
CA GLY A 394 -13.58 13.62 0.83
C GLY A 394 -12.56 13.11 -0.19
N PHE A 395 -12.78 11.91 -0.73
CA PHE A 395 -12.00 11.34 -1.83
C PHE A 395 -12.04 12.25 -3.06
N MET A 396 -13.22 12.63 -3.55
CA MET A 396 -13.33 13.40 -4.81
C MET A 396 -12.52 14.69 -4.74
N VAL A 397 -12.58 15.42 -3.62
CA VAL A 397 -11.81 16.66 -3.44
C VAL A 397 -10.31 16.38 -3.36
N THR A 398 -9.93 15.47 -2.46
CA THR A 398 -8.53 15.18 -2.15
C THR A 398 -7.80 14.57 -3.35
N PHE A 399 -8.41 13.56 -3.98
CA PHE A 399 -7.85 12.88 -5.13
C PHE A 399 -7.71 13.79 -6.37
N VAL A 400 -8.61 14.75 -6.59
CA VAL A 400 -8.46 15.72 -7.69
C VAL A 400 -7.26 16.62 -7.45
N ILE A 401 -7.06 17.12 -6.22
CA ILE A 401 -5.86 17.92 -5.86
C ILE A 401 -4.59 17.08 -6.06
N GLY A 402 -4.58 15.85 -5.53
CA GLY A 402 -3.48 14.91 -5.75
C GLY A 402 -3.21 14.67 -7.23
N GLY A 403 -4.25 14.38 -8.02
CA GLY A 403 -4.16 14.15 -9.46
C GLY A 403 -3.59 15.34 -10.23
N MET A 404 -4.01 16.57 -9.92
CA MET A 404 -3.46 17.78 -10.55
C MET A 404 -1.95 17.92 -10.29
N THR A 405 -1.50 17.67 -9.06
CA THR A 405 -0.06 17.68 -8.75
C THR A 405 0.71 16.56 -9.45
N GLY A 406 0.07 15.42 -9.73
CA GLY A 406 0.68 14.33 -10.51
C GLY A 406 0.82 14.65 -11.99
N VAL A 407 -0.17 15.34 -12.56
CA VAL A 407 -0.07 15.84 -13.95
C VAL A 407 1.07 16.83 -14.10
N LEU A 408 1.34 17.66 -13.08
CA LEU A 408 2.54 18.52 -13.07
C LEU A 408 3.83 17.71 -13.06
N LEU A 409 3.92 16.66 -12.23
CA LEU A 409 5.08 15.76 -12.18
C LEU A 409 5.25 14.90 -13.45
N ALA A 410 4.20 14.75 -14.27
CA ALA A 410 4.30 14.09 -15.57
C ALA A 410 5.04 14.93 -16.63
N VAL A 411 5.32 16.22 -16.34
CA VAL A 411 6.06 17.13 -17.22
C VAL A 411 7.55 17.04 -16.89
N PRO A 412 8.40 16.44 -17.75
CA PRO A 412 9.79 16.15 -17.39
C PRO A 412 10.61 17.38 -16.92
N PRO A 413 10.51 18.56 -17.56
CA PRO A 413 11.20 19.76 -17.05
C PRO A 413 10.78 20.17 -15.63
N ALA A 414 9.52 19.95 -15.24
CA ALA A 414 9.06 20.20 -13.87
C ALA A 414 9.55 19.10 -12.93
N ASP A 415 9.53 17.83 -13.37
CA ASP A 415 10.06 16.73 -12.59
C ASP A 415 11.56 16.92 -12.30
N PHE A 416 12.36 17.45 -13.22
CA PHE A 416 13.79 17.68 -12.96
C PHE A 416 14.10 18.51 -11.71
N VAL A 417 13.20 19.41 -11.30
CA VAL A 417 13.35 20.22 -10.08
C VAL A 417 12.54 19.71 -8.89
N LEU A 418 11.50 18.91 -9.13
CA LEU A 418 10.62 18.36 -8.07
C LEU A 418 10.95 16.91 -7.71
N HIS A 419 11.74 16.22 -8.52
CA HIS A 419 12.08 14.81 -8.35
C HIS A 419 12.74 14.58 -6.98
N ASN A 420 12.22 13.61 -6.23
CA ASN A 420 12.63 13.28 -4.86
C ASN A 420 12.56 14.43 -3.83
N SER A 421 11.99 15.58 -4.16
CA SER A 421 11.59 16.59 -3.18
C SER A 421 10.41 16.10 -2.33
N LEU A 422 10.07 16.83 -1.26
CA LEU A 422 8.86 16.55 -0.49
C LEU A 422 7.56 16.77 -1.29
N PHE A 423 7.62 17.46 -2.45
CA PHE A 423 6.48 17.60 -3.36
C PHE A 423 6.02 16.24 -3.90
N LEU A 424 6.97 15.35 -4.26
CA LEU A 424 6.68 14.00 -4.71
C LEU A 424 5.97 13.18 -3.61
N ILE A 425 6.46 13.29 -2.38
CA ILE A 425 5.87 12.61 -1.22
C ILE A 425 4.46 13.14 -0.96
N ALA A 426 4.27 14.46 -1.00
CA ALA A 426 2.97 15.11 -0.84
C ALA A 426 1.97 14.62 -1.90
N HIS A 427 2.37 14.65 -3.17
CA HIS A 427 1.56 14.16 -4.29
C HIS A 427 1.12 12.71 -4.09
N PHE A 428 2.07 11.81 -3.86
CA PHE A 428 1.77 10.38 -3.76
C PHE A 428 0.89 10.05 -2.54
N HIS A 429 1.15 10.67 -1.39
CA HIS A 429 0.30 10.47 -0.22
C HIS A 429 -1.12 11.03 -0.43
N ASN A 430 -1.26 12.10 -1.21
CA ASN A 430 -2.56 12.65 -1.56
C ASN A 430 -3.40 11.66 -2.37
N VAL A 431 -2.81 11.03 -3.38
CA VAL A 431 -3.54 10.05 -4.21
C VAL A 431 -3.72 8.70 -3.52
N ILE A 432 -2.80 8.25 -2.66
CA ILE A 432 -2.95 6.97 -1.94
C ILE A 432 -3.87 7.09 -0.74
N ILE A 433 -3.70 8.09 0.13
CA ILE A 433 -4.58 8.25 1.30
C ILE A 433 -5.97 8.68 0.83
N GLY A 434 -6.05 9.73 0.00
CA GLY A 434 -7.31 10.24 -0.51
C GLY A 434 -8.00 9.25 -1.46
N GLY A 435 -7.27 8.56 -2.32
CA GLY A 435 -7.82 7.59 -3.29
C GLY A 435 -8.06 6.21 -2.69
N VAL A 436 -7.01 5.58 -2.17
CA VAL A 436 -7.03 4.17 -1.74
C VAL A 436 -7.57 4.04 -0.32
N LEU A 437 -6.97 4.71 0.66
CA LEU A 437 -7.35 4.52 2.06
C LEU A 437 -8.78 5.00 2.33
N PHE A 438 -9.16 6.20 1.87
CA PHE A 438 -10.55 6.67 2.03
C PHE A 438 -11.56 5.76 1.31
N GLY A 439 -11.19 5.19 0.17
CA GLY A 439 -12.02 4.21 -0.54
C GLY A 439 -12.19 2.92 0.23
N TYR A 440 -11.12 2.44 0.86
CA TYR A 440 -11.20 1.33 1.81
C TYR A 440 -12.15 1.68 2.98
N LEU A 441 -12.01 2.86 3.59
CA LEU A 441 -12.84 3.28 4.72
C LEU A 441 -14.32 3.44 4.35
N ALA A 442 -14.60 3.91 3.13
CA ALA A 442 -15.93 3.93 2.55
C ALA A 442 -16.50 2.52 2.41
N GLY A 443 -15.74 1.61 1.78
CA GLY A 443 -16.13 0.21 1.59
C GLY A 443 -16.32 -0.52 2.91
N PHE A 444 -15.49 -0.23 3.91
CA PHE A 444 -15.54 -0.81 5.24
C PHE A 444 -16.87 -0.47 5.89
N ASN A 445 -17.20 0.82 6.00
CA ASN A 445 -18.49 1.26 6.56
C ASN A 445 -19.70 0.80 5.72
N TYR A 446 -19.54 0.69 4.40
CA TYR A 446 -20.62 0.29 3.49
C TYR A 446 -20.98 -1.20 3.59
N TRP A 447 -19.98 -2.08 3.61
CA TRP A 447 -20.19 -3.53 3.61
C TRP A 447 -20.06 -4.18 4.99
N PHE A 448 -19.71 -3.45 6.06
CA PHE A 448 -19.66 -3.99 7.42
C PHE A 448 -20.94 -4.75 7.83
N PRO A 449 -22.16 -4.24 7.58
CA PRO A 449 -23.38 -4.95 7.96
C PRO A 449 -23.56 -6.26 7.20
N LYS A 450 -22.97 -6.39 6.01
CA LYS A 450 -23.00 -7.62 5.24
C LYS A 450 -22.07 -8.69 5.82
N ALA A 451 -21.00 -8.29 6.51
CA ALA A 451 -20.05 -9.19 7.17
C ALA A 451 -20.51 -9.64 8.55
N PHE A 452 -21.04 -8.72 9.35
CA PHE A 452 -21.31 -9.00 10.77
C PHE A 452 -22.78 -8.89 11.17
N GLY A 453 -23.67 -8.45 10.27
CA GLY A 453 -25.11 -8.38 10.53
C GLY A 453 -25.58 -7.12 11.27
N PHE A 454 -24.67 -6.22 11.67
CA PHE A 454 -25.00 -4.96 12.35
C PHE A 454 -24.28 -3.76 11.72
N LYS A 455 -24.79 -2.54 11.97
CA LYS A 455 -24.18 -1.29 11.48
C LYS A 455 -23.20 -0.72 12.50
N LEU A 456 -22.13 -0.12 12.01
CA LEU A 456 -21.16 0.61 12.83
C LEU A 456 -21.76 1.89 13.42
N ASN A 457 -21.13 2.41 14.47
CA ASN A 457 -21.55 3.65 15.11
C ASN A 457 -21.30 4.86 14.18
N GLU A 458 -22.37 5.52 13.77
CA GLU A 458 -22.33 6.65 12.83
C GLU A 458 -21.61 7.89 13.41
N LYS A 459 -21.78 8.17 14.72
CA LYS A 459 -21.15 9.35 15.36
C LYS A 459 -19.63 9.22 15.41
N LEU A 460 -19.14 8.05 15.79
CA LEU A 460 -17.71 7.77 15.84
C LEU A 460 -17.11 7.73 14.42
N GLY A 461 -17.81 7.13 13.45
CA GLY A 461 -17.38 7.14 12.05
C GLY A 461 -17.25 8.55 11.46
N LYS A 462 -18.17 9.47 11.79
CA LYS A 462 -18.07 10.88 11.38
C LYS A 462 -16.89 11.60 12.02
N ARG A 463 -16.59 11.32 13.29
CA ARG A 463 -15.41 11.88 13.97
C ARG A 463 -14.13 11.36 13.33
N ALA A 464 -14.03 10.05 13.11
CA ALA A 464 -12.91 9.44 12.41
C ALA A 464 -12.69 10.10 11.04
N PHE A 465 -13.75 10.27 10.25
CA PHE A 465 -13.69 10.97 8.96
C PHE A 465 -13.11 12.38 9.05
N TRP A 466 -13.63 13.23 9.95
CA TRP A 466 -13.17 14.62 10.02
C TRP A 466 -11.74 14.74 10.53
N PHE A 467 -11.34 13.93 11.51
CA PHE A 467 -9.95 13.91 11.99
C PHE A 467 -8.97 13.40 10.93
N TRP A 468 -9.36 12.38 10.16
CA TRP A 468 -8.58 11.91 9.01
C TRP A 468 -8.46 12.99 7.93
N LEU A 469 -9.56 13.60 7.52
CA LEU A 469 -9.57 14.59 6.44
C LEU A 469 -8.76 15.83 6.82
N VAL A 470 -9.05 16.44 7.97
CA VAL A 470 -8.35 17.64 8.44
C VAL A 470 -6.89 17.31 8.74
N GLY A 471 -6.63 16.21 9.44
CA GLY A 471 -5.27 15.76 9.74
C GLY A 471 -4.45 15.51 8.48
N PHE A 472 -5.03 14.91 7.46
CA PHE A 472 -4.39 14.72 6.16
C PHE A 472 -3.93 16.06 5.54
N TYR A 473 -4.83 17.03 5.42
CA TYR A 473 -4.46 18.32 4.82
C TYR A 473 -3.41 19.07 5.64
N VAL A 474 -3.52 19.05 6.96
CA VAL A 474 -2.53 19.68 7.85
C VAL A 474 -1.19 18.94 7.78
N ALA A 475 -1.18 17.62 7.58
CA ALA A 475 0.05 16.83 7.49
C ALA A 475 0.79 17.02 6.16
N PHE A 476 0.06 16.98 5.03
CA PHE A 476 0.67 16.85 3.70
C PHE A 476 0.69 18.14 2.88
N THR A 477 -0.18 19.12 3.15
CA THR A 477 -0.10 20.43 2.46
C THR A 477 1.22 21.15 2.71
N PRO A 478 1.77 21.19 3.94
CA PRO A 478 3.10 21.75 4.20
C PRO A 478 4.20 21.12 3.36
N LEU A 479 4.07 19.84 3.00
CA LEU A 479 5.09 19.13 2.24
C LEU A 479 5.16 19.58 0.77
N TYR A 480 4.05 20.07 0.19
CA TYR A 480 4.10 20.71 -1.13
C TYR A 480 4.95 21.99 -1.08
N VAL A 481 4.77 22.82 -0.04
CA VAL A 481 5.53 24.05 0.16
C VAL A 481 7.01 23.73 0.38
N LEU A 482 7.30 22.80 1.31
CA LEU A 482 8.66 22.35 1.59
C LEU A 482 9.35 21.77 0.34
N GLY A 483 8.62 21.03 -0.49
CA GLY A 483 9.15 20.51 -1.76
C GLY A 483 9.59 21.62 -2.71
N PHE A 484 8.79 22.68 -2.85
CA PHE A 484 9.17 23.87 -3.62
C PHE A 484 10.32 24.66 -2.99
N MET A 485 10.48 24.61 -1.67
CA MET A 485 11.60 25.23 -0.95
C MET A 485 12.90 24.41 -1.00
N GLY A 486 12.92 23.27 -1.72
CA GLY A 486 14.09 22.42 -1.90
C GLY A 486 14.29 21.33 -0.84
N ALA A 487 13.34 21.12 0.07
CA ALA A 487 13.43 20.02 1.03
C ALA A 487 13.31 18.67 0.29
N THR A 488 14.30 17.80 0.47
CA THR A 488 14.33 16.48 -0.14
C THR A 488 13.83 15.39 0.80
N ARG A 489 13.43 14.26 0.21
CA ARG A 489 12.94 13.10 0.98
C ARG A 489 14.07 12.43 1.76
N ARG A 490 13.69 11.64 2.78
CA ARG A 490 14.56 10.74 3.57
C ARG A 490 15.63 11.42 4.44
N LEU A 491 15.56 12.74 4.62
CA LEU A 491 16.37 13.42 5.62
C LEU A 491 15.86 13.13 7.03
N ASN A 492 16.75 12.74 7.94
CA ASN A 492 16.45 12.50 9.36
C ASN A 492 16.80 13.71 10.24
N HIS A 493 17.48 14.71 9.68
CA HIS A 493 17.90 15.97 10.32
C HIS A 493 18.09 17.06 9.24
N TYR A 494 17.94 18.33 9.60
CA TYR A 494 18.13 19.49 8.71
C TYR A 494 18.48 20.76 9.50
N ASP A 495 19.19 21.69 8.83
CA ASP A 495 19.62 22.96 9.44
C ASP A 495 18.87 24.19 8.90
N ASN A 496 18.04 24.05 7.86
CA ASN A 496 17.34 25.19 7.27
C ASN A 496 16.20 25.68 8.18
N PRO A 497 16.30 26.87 8.80
CA PRO A 497 15.29 27.35 9.74
C PRO A 497 13.94 27.63 9.08
N ALA A 498 13.91 27.94 7.79
CA ALA A 498 12.68 28.22 7.06
C ALA A 498 11.80 26.97 6.89
N TRP A 499 12.38 25.76 6.98
CA TRP A 499 11.64 24.50 6.87
C TRP A 499 10.97 24.09 8.18
N HIS A 500 11.53 24.51 9.32
CA HIS A 500 11.13 24.00 10.63
C HIS A 500 9.65 24.23 10.98
N PRO A 501 9.05 25.42 10.75
CA PRO A 501 7.63 25.63 11.04
C PRO A 501 6.72 24.67 10.27
N TRP A 502 7.04 24.39 9.01
CA TRP A 502 6.27 23.48 8.16
C TRP A 502 6.38 22.02 8.62
N MET A 503 7.55 21.61 9.13
CA MET A 503 7.75 20.27 9.70
C MET A 503 6.94 20.08 10.99
N ILE A 504 6.84 21.11 11.83
CA ILE A 504 6.00 21.09 13.04
C ILE A 504 4.52 20.98 12.67
N ILE A 505 4.04 21.78 11.70
CA ILE A 505 2.65 21.70 11.23
C ILE A 505 2.36 20.29 10.68
N ALA A 506 3.28 19.74 9.89
CA ALA A 506 3.13 18.39 9.34
C ALA A 506 3.02 17.32 10.45
N TRP A 507 3.81 17.45 11.52
CA TRP A 507 3.71 16.57 12.69
C TRP A 507 2.38 16.72 13.43
N PHE A 508 1.88 17.94 13.64
CA PHE A 508 0.57 18.16 14.24
C PHE A 508 -0.56 17.52 13.41
N GLY A 509 -0.47 17.60 12.08
CA GLY A 509 -1.39 16.89 11.19
C GLY A 509 -1.38 15.37 11.40
N ALA A 510 -0.20 14.78 11.61
CA ALA A 510 -0.08 13.35 11.93
C ALA A 510 -0.77 13.01 13.27
N VAL A 511 -0.68 13.88 14.28
CA VAL A 511 -1.40 13.69 15.56
C VAL A 511 -2.92 13.69 15.36
N LEU A 512 -3.45 14.59 14.51
CA LEU A 512 -4.88 14.59 14.17
C LEU A 512 -5.31 13.29 13.49
N VAL A 513 -4.48 12.75 12.58
CA VAL A 513 -4.74 11.43 11.96
C VAL A 513 -4.75 10.32 13.01
N ALA A 514 -3.85 10.37 14.01
CA ALA A 514 -3.83 9.40 15.11
C ALA A 514 -5.14 9.39 15.89
N ILE A 515 -5.71 10.57 16.15
CA ILE A 515 -7.04 10.71 16.77
C ILE A 515 -8.12 10.13 15.86
N GLY A 516 -8.01 10.29 14.54
CA GLY A 516 -8.91 9.68 13.56
C GLY A 516 -8.89 8.15 13.61
N ILE A 517 -7.70 7.55 13.68
CA ILE A 517 -7.51 6.10 13.85
C ILE A 517 -8.10 5.62 15.17
N ALA A 518 -7.86 6.35 16.28
CA ALA A 518 -8.42 6.00 17.58
C ALA A 518 -9.96 5.98 17.57
N HIS A 519 -10.60 6.96 16.93
CA HIS A 519 -12.06 6.97 16.76
C HIS A 519 -12.55 5.81 15.89
N GLN A 520 -11.77 5.41 14.90
CA GLN A 520 -12.10 4.27 14.05
C GLN A 520 -12.01 2.95 14.81
N LEU A 521 -10.98 2.76 15.65
CA LEU A 521 -10.89 1.59 16.52
C LEU A 521 -12.03 1.55 17.53
N ALA A 522 -12.40 2.69 18.12
CA ALA A 522 -13.55 2.79 19.02
C ALA A 522 -14.90 2.60 18.32
N GLN A 523 -14.95 2.70 16.98
CA GLN A 523 -16.16 2.47 16.19
C GLN A 523 -16.50 0.98 16.06
N LEU A 524 -15.48 0.11 16.13
CA LEU A 524 -15.58 -1.35 16.15
C LEU A 524 -16.06 -1.83 17.52
#